data_AF-A0A4Q6EM65-F1
#
_entry.id   AF-A0A4Q6EM65-F1
#
_cell.length_a   1.000
_cell.length_b   1.000
_cell.length_c   1.000
_cell.angle_alpha   90.00
_cell.angle_beta   90.00
_cell.angle_gamma   90.00
#
_symmetry.space_group_name_H-M   'P 1'
#
loop_
_entity.id
_entity.type
_entity.pdbx_description
1 polymer ?
#
loop_
_entity_poly.entity_id
_entity_poly.type
_entity_poly.pdbx_seq_one_letter_code
_entity_poly.pdbx_strand_id
1 'polypeptide(L)'
;MKFIDLYRKLKYFRAQPESTGAELLLHANPTAPIAERAEWLVRMMRWLKDGEADHSVRLKFLLHCLDSNPEWHASVGATLRSILSDADSLSLFVQTGFTLENSLLSELQGRVINRLLPTLPRNDLAEILSRAGWDEHDAAWLINLDEDLWRRLGTLFRAKDGETNPTLALARGAKEAQLLLGAAVAHHGLAKVVRDRHALSHVEGSPFLNLQGLVLSWGALGRPGSPEAARAWEEALGLCRQSIKAVKDRMDSTGVSVGLVYRLELILASLQRM
;
A
#
# COMPACT_ATOMS: atom_id res chain seq x y z
N MET A 1 -14.59 -27.42 19.36
CA MET A 1 -13.69 -28.41 18.72
C MET A 1 -13.40 -28.08 17.24
N LYS A 2 -13.23 -26.80 16.86
CA LYS A 2 -12.86 -26.35 15.49
C LYS A 2 -11.67 -25.36 15.48
N PHE A 3 -11.48 -24.63 16.58
CA PHE A 3 -10.43 -23.62 16.73
C PHE A 3 -9.04 -24.22 16.98
N ILE A 4 -8.96 -25.31 17.73
CA ILE A 4 -7.70 -26.03 18.00
C ILE A 4 -7.17 -26.70 16.74
N ASP A 5 -8.04 -27.23 15.87
CA ASP A 5 -7.63 -27.81 14.59
C ASP A 5 -7.17 -26.76 13.57
N LEU A 6 -7.77 -25.57 13.58
CA LEU A 6 -7.32 -24.44 12.76
C LEU A 6 -5.95 -23.91 13.24
N TYR A 7 -5.80 -23.76 14.56
CA TYR A 7 -4.53 -23.36 15.18
C TYR A 7 -3.44 -24.41 15.00
N ARG A 8 -3.81 -25.69 15.05
CA ARG A 8 -2.91 -26.82 14.78
C ARG A 8 -2.52 -26.87 13.30
N LYS A 9 -3.44 -26.63 12.35
CA LYS A 9 -3.12 -26.49 10.92
C LYS A 9 -2.16 -25.32 10.65
N LEU A 10 -2.38 -24.15 11.28
CA LEU A 10 -1.48 -22.99 11.19
C LEU A 10 -0.10 -23.28 11.80
N LYS A 11 -0.03 -24.05 12.90
CA LYS A 11 1.24 -24.40 13.56
C LYS A 11 1.98 -25.54 12.83
N TYR A 12 1.27 -26.48 12.22
CA TYR A 12 1.85 -27.56 11.40
C TYR A 12 2.45 -27.04 10.08
N PHE A 13 1.97 -25.91 9.56
CA PHE A 13 2.54 -25.31 8.35
C PHE A 13 3.80 -24.48 8.59
N ARG A 14 4.06 -24.11 9.86
CA ARG A 14 5.26 -23.39 10.29
C ARG A 14 6.54 -24.26 10.29
N ALA A 15 6.41 -25.54 9.97
CA ALA A 15 7.50 -26.51 9.90
C ALA A 15 7.39 -27.39 8.65
N GLN A 16 7.04 -26.80 7.50
CA GLN A 16 7.35 -27.45 6.22
C GLN A 16 8.85 -27.26 5.93
N PRO A 17 9.56 -28.31 5.43
CA PRO A 17 10.96 -28.18 5.02
C PRO A 17 11.07 -27.05 4.00
N GLU A 18 12.25 -26.41 3.95
CA GLU A 18 12.56 -25.32 3.00
C GLU A 18 12.10 -25.68 1.59
N SER A 19 10.87 -25.26 1.25
CA SER A 19 10.27 -25.62 -0.02
C SER A 19 11.08 -24.92 -1.09
N THR A 20 11.50 -25.65 -2.11
CA THR A 20 12.23 -25.01 -3.22
C THR A 20 11.31 -24.02 -3.92
N GLY A 21 11.87 -22.98 -4.55
CA GLY A 21 11.05 -21.98 -5.25
C GLY A 21 10.14 -22.60 -6.30
N ALA A 22 10.59 -23.67 -6.96
CA ALA A 22 9.80 -24.43 -7.92
C ALA A 22 8.62 -25.18 -7.29
N GLU A 23 8.78 -25.76 -6.10
CA GLU A 23 7.67 -26.40 -5.37
C GLU A 23 6.56 -25.40 -5.02
N LEU A 24 6.93 -24.18 -4.65
CA LEU A 24 5.94 -23.14 -4.37
C LEU A 24 5.11 -22.75 -5.60
N LEU A 25 5.69 -22.80 -6.81
CA LEU A 25 4.96 -22.56 -8.07
C LEU A 25 3.85 -23.59 -8.29
N LEU A 26 4.09 -24.86 -7.93
CA LEU A 26 3.11 -25.96 -8.06
C LEU A 26 1.89 -25.78 -7.15
N HIS A 27 2.03 -25.03 -6.06
CA HIS A 27 0.96 -24.80 -5.09
C HIS A 27 0.08 -23.59 -5.42
N ALA A 28 0.31 -22.91 -6.55
CA ALA A 28 -0.57 -21.85 -7.01
C ALA A 28 -1.97 -22.42 -7.31
N ASN A 29 -2.98 -21.87 -6.65
CA ASN A 29 -4.37 -22.28 -6.82
C ASN A 29 -5.30 -21.06 -6.85
N PRO A 30 -5.82 -20.65 -8.03
CA PRO A 30 -6.65 -19.46 -8.16
C PRO A 30 -8.04 -19.60 -7.51
N THR A 31 -8.54 -20.83 -7.34
CA THR A 31 -9.87 -21.10 -6.79
C THR A 31 -9.86 -21.35 -5.28
N ALA A 32 -8.68 -21.38 -4.65
CA ALA A 32 -8.56 -21.48 -3.21
C ALA A 32 -9.14 -20.24 -2.49
N PRO A 33 -9.58 -20.36 -1.23
CA PRO A 33 -9.99 -19.22 -0.43
C PRO A 33 -8.90 -18.14 -0.39
N ILE A 34 -9.29 -16.87 -0.35
CA ILE A 34 -8.37 -15.73 -0.37
C ILE A 34 -7.26 -15.83 0.69
N ALA A 35 -7.55 -16.34 1.89
CA ALA A 35 -6.55 -16.51 2.94
C ALA A 35 -5.43 -17.50 2.56
N GLU A 36 -5.75 -18.57 1.84
CA GLU A 36 -4.77 -19.56 1.37
C GLU A 36 -3.93 -19.00 0.22
N ARG A 37 -4.56 -18.29 -0.72
CA ARG A 37 -3.84 -17.61 -1.81
C ARG A 37 -2.91 -16.51 -1.28
N ALA A 38 -3.37 -15.74 -0.30
CA ALA A 38 -2.57 -14.72 0.38
C ALA A 38 -1.37 -15.35 1.11
N GLU A 39 -1.56 -16.45 1.83
CA GLU A 39 -0.46 -17.17 2.48
C GLU A 39 0.52 -17.76 1.46
N TRP A 40 0.02 -18.31 0.34
CA TRP A 40 0.88 -18.75 -0.76
C TRP A 40 1.76 -17.61 -1.28
N LEU A 41 1.20 -16.41 -1.48
CA LEU A 41 1.95 -15.25 -1.92
C LEU A 41 2.97 -14.78 -0.87
N VAL A 42 2.61 -14.80 0.43
CA VAL A 42 3.56 -14.53 1.53
C VAL A 42 4.74 -15.48 1.47
N ARG A 43 4.51 -16.78 1.27
CA ARG A 43 5.58 -17.78 1.15
C ARG A 43 6.45 -17.55 -0.08
N MET A 44 5.86 -17.22 -1.22
CA MET A 44 6.60 -16.88 -2.45
C MET A 44 7.53 -15.68 -2.23
N MET A 45 7.01 -14.62 -1.62
CA MET A 45 7.75 -13.39 -1.35
C MET A 45 8.83 -13.55 -0.29
N ARG A 46 8.55 -14.30 0.79
CA ARG A 46 9.57 -14.67 1.78
C ARG A 46 10.64 -15.54 1.19
N TRP A 47 10.24 -16.55 0.40
CA TRP A 47 11.19 -17.37 -0.32
C TRP A 47 12.07 -16.42 -1.10
N LEU A 48 11.55 -15.58 -2.01
CA LEU A 48 12.34 -14.64 -2.80
C LEU A 48 13.30 -13.76 -1.98
N LYS A 49 12.86 -13.28 -0.79
CA LYS A 49 13.64 -12.40 0.09
C LYS A 49 14.77 -13.11 0.88
N ASP A 50 14.47 -14.26 1.49
CA ASP A 50 15.25 -14.82 2.61
C ASP A 50 16.37 -15.80 2.19
N GLY A 51 16.66 -15.94 0.90
CA GLY A 51 17.64 -16.91 0.42
C GLY A 51 19.04 -16.32 0.28
N GLU A 52 20.04 -17.21 0.28
CA GLU A 52 21.45 -16.82 0.20
C GLU A 52 21.82 -16.08 -1.10
N ALA A 53 21.10 -16.37 -2.19
CA ALA A 53 21.29 -15.72 -3.48
C ALA A 53 20.43 -14.45 -3.60
N ASP A 54 20.95 -13.46 -4.33
CA ASP A 54 20.27 -12.21 -4.70
C ASP A 54 18.83 -12.47 -5.22
N HIS A 55 17.89 -11.64 -4.78
CA HIS A 55 16.49 -11.62 -5.21
C HIS A 55 16.38 -11.70 -6.73
N SER A 56 17.25 -10.99 -7.45
CA SER A 56 17.30 -10.95 -8.92
C SER A 56 17.57 -12.33 -9.53
N VAL A 57 18.50 -13.09 -8.96
CA VAL A 57 18.88 -14.43 -9.42
C VAL A 57 17.73 -15.41 -9.20
N ARG A 58 17.05 -15.28 -8.07
CA ARG A 58 15.96 -16.18 -7.69
C ARG A 58 14.67 -15.87 -8.44
N LEU A 59 14.41 -14.60 -8.71
CA LEU A 59 13.35 -14.18 -9.63
C LEU A 59 13.63 -14.72 -11.04
N LYS A 60 14.86 -14.59 -11.55
CA LYS A 60 15.28 -15.16 -12.84
C LYS A 60 15.02 -16.67 -12.90
N PHE A 61 15.36 -17.38 -11.84
CA PHE A 61 15.10 -18.82 -11.70
C PHE A 61 13.60 -19.13 -11.76
N LEU A 62 12.76 -18.47 -10.95
CA LEU A 62 11.31 -18.69 -10.95
C LEU A 62 10.71 -18.41 -12.34
N LEU A 63 11.06 -17.29 -12.95
CA LEU A 63 10.58 -16.94 -14.28
C LEU A 63 11.04 -17.97 -15.32
N HIS A 64 12.26 -18.50 -15.21
CA HIS A 64 12.75 -19.55 -16.11
C HIS A 64 11.95 -20.86 -15.96
N CYS A 65 11.61 -21.25 -14.73
CA CYS A 65 10.71 -22.38 -14.50
C CYS A 65 9.33 -22.16 -15.13
N LEU A 66 8.78 -20.95 -15.04
CA LEU A 66 7.48 -20.60 -15.63
C LEU A 66 7.53 -20.58 -17.15
N ASP A 67 8.59 -20.04 -17.74
CA ASP A 67 8.77 -20.02 -19.21
C ASP A 67 8.86 -21.43 -19.80
N SER A 68 9.40 -22.37 -19.02
CA SER A 68 9.50 -23.79 -19.41
C SER A 68 8.21 -24.58 -19.18
N ASN A 69 7.24 -24.05 -18.43
CA ASN A 69 6.03 -24.76 -18.01
C ASN A 69 4.77 -23.87 -18.15
N PRO A 70 4.11 -23.87 -19.32
CA PRO A 70 2.96 -23.01 -19.61
C PRO A 70 1.76 -23.19 -18.65
N GLU A 71 1.55 -24.41 -18.15
CA GLU A 71 0.48 -24.69 -17.18
C GLU A 71 0.75 -24.01 -15.82
N TRP A 72 2.00 -24.03 -15.36
CA TRP A 72 2.40 -23.35 -14.12
C TRP A 72 2.28 -21.85 -14.28
N HIS A 73 2.74 -21.32 -15.42
CA HIS A 73 2.58 -19.90 -15.76
C HIS A 73 1.12 -19.47 -15.70
N ALA A 74 0.21 -20.24 -16.31
CA ALA A 74 -1.22 -19.97 -16.28
C ALA A 74 -1.80 -20.00 -14.85
N SER A 75 -1.46 -21.01 -14.05
CA SER A 75 -1.98 -21.16 -12.67
C SER A 75 -1.44 -20.08 -11.73
N VAL A 76 -0.14 -19.80 -11.78
CA VAL A 76 0.52 -18.75 -10.99
C VAL A 76 -0.03 -17.39 -11.37
N GLY A 77 -0.13 -17.09 -12.67
CA GLY A 77 -0.75 -15.86 -13.15
C GLY A 77 -2.17 -15.71 -12.64
N ALA A 78 -3.04 -16.72 -12.85
CA ALA A 78 -4.42 -16.66 -12.38
C ALA A 78 -4.52 -16.45 -10.86
N THR A 79 -3.65 -17.10 -10.08
CA THR A 79 -3.61 -16.95 -8.62
C THR A 79 -3.24 -15.52 -8.23
N LEU A 80 -2.18 -14.95 -8.82
CA LEU A 80 -1.77 -13.56 -8.57
C LEU A 80 -2.89 -12.57 -8.93
N ARG A 81 -3.49 -12.71 -10.11
CA ARG A 81 -4.58 -11.82 -10.56
C ARG A 81 -5.82 -11.92 -9.66
N SER A 82 -6.12 -13.11 -9.15
CA SER A 82 -7.23 -13.33 -8.23
C SER A 82 -7.00 -12.68 -6.87
N ILE A 83 -5.76 -12.69 -6.35
CA ILE A 83 -5.40 -11.97 -5.14
C ILE A 83 -5.58 -10.47 -5.35
N LEU A 84 -5.08 -9.91 -6.46
CA LEU A 84 -5.21 -8.48 -6.74
C LEU A 84 -6.66 -8.01 -6.96
N SER A 85 -7.53 -8.91 -7.45
CA SER A 85 -8.95 -8.61 -7.64
C SER A 85 -9.74 -8.69 -6.34
N ASP A 86 -9.43 -9.67 -5.48
CA ASP A 86 -10.22 -9.98 -4.29
C ASP A 86 -9.68 -9.31 -3.01
N ALA A 87 -8.40 -8.95 -2.97
CA ALA A 87 -7.78 -8.23 -1.86
C ALA A 87 -8.08 -6.73 -1.95
N ASP A 88 -8.36 -6.10 -0.81
CA ASP A 88 -8.52 -4.66 -0.73
C ASP A 88 -7.18 -3.95 -1.01
N SER A 89 -7.09 -3.33 -2.18
CA SER A 89 -5.90 -2.60 -2.64
C SER A 89 -5.79 -1.20 -2.04
N LEU A 90 -6.88 -0.64 -1.49
CA LEU A 90 -6.87 0.70 -0.90
C LEU A 90 -5.93 0.78 0.31
N SER A 91 -5.94 -0.26 1.13
CA SER A 91 -5.09 -0.43 2.31
C SER A 91 -3.58 -0.31 2.02
N LEU A 92 -3.15 -0.69 0.81
CA LEU A 92 -1.76 -0.60 0.36
C LEU A 92 -1.29 0.85 0.29
N PHE A 93 -2.20 1.73 -0.14
CA PHE A 93 -1.89 3.13 -0.44
C PHE A 93 -2.32 4.07 0.69
N VAL A 94 -3.29 3.65 1.51
CA VAL A 94 -3.77 4.39 2.69
C VAL A 94 -3.44 3.61 3.96
N GLN A 95 -2.59 4.19 4.81
CA GLN A 95 -2.36 3.64 6.13
C GLN A 95 -3.66 3.79 6.96
N THR A 96 -4.40 2.70 7.18
CA THR A 96 -5.59 2.69 8.08
C THR A 96 -5.22 2.80 9.57
N GLY A 97 -4.01 3.27 9.89
CA GLY A 97 -3.42 3.26 11.23
C GLY A 97 -3.51 4.57 12.01
N PHE A 98 -3.90 5.69 11.39
CA PHE A 98 -4.17 6.91 12.15
C PHE A 98 -5.63 6.89 12.59
N THR A 99 -5.85 6.37 13.79
CA THR A 99 -7.13 6.51 14.48
C THR A 99 -7.46 8.00 14.54
N LEU A 100 -8.55 8.39 13.87
CA LEU A 100 -9.11 9.73 13.96
C LEU A 100 -9.20 10.11 15.44
N GLU A 101 -8.54 11.21 15.80
CA GLU A 101 -8.64 11.91 17.08
C GLU A 101 -9.00 11.02 18.28
N ASN A 102 -8.05 10.27 18.84
CA ASN A 102 -8.30 9.65 20.13
C ASN A 102 -7.19 9.89 21.16
N SER A 103 -7.60 10.33 22.34
CA SER A 103 -6.78 10.48 23.54
C SER A 103 -6.09 9.17 23.93
N LEU A 104 -4.99 9.25 24.69
CA LEU A 104 -4.20 8.14 25.24
C LEU A 104 -5.01 6.95 25.81
N LEU A 105 -6.25 7.18 26.25
CA LEU A 105 -7.14 6.17 26.83
C LEU A 105 -7.69 5.16 25.79
N SER A 106 -7.91 5.57 24.54
CA SER A 106 -8.40 4.65 23.50
C SER A 106 -7.30 3.71 23.00
N GLU A 107 -6.05 4.17 22.98
CA GLU A 107 -4.88 3.34 22.65
C GLU A 107 -4.66 2.27 23.73
N LEU A 108 -4.82 2.64 25.01
CA LEU A 108 -4.79 1.67 26.11
C LEU A 108 -5.90 0.63 25.97
N GLN A 109 -7.11 1.04 25.59
CA GLN A 109 -8.24 0.14 25.37
C GLN A 109 -8.02 -0.78 24.15
N GLY A 110 -7.48 -0.25 23.05
CA GLY A 110 -7.13 -1.03 21.86
C GLY A 110 -6.00 -2.03 22.10
N ARG A 111 -4.97 -1.66 22.89
CA ARG A 111 -3.88 -2.57 23.27
C ARG A 111 -4.35 -3.69 24.19
N VAL A 112 -5.33 -3.44 25.06
CA VAL A 112 -5.94 -4.47 25.93
C VAL A 112 -6.82 -5.43 25.13
N ILE A 113 -7.64 -4.92 24.20
CA ILE A 113 -8.50 -5.74 23.34
C ILE A 113 -7.67 -6.59 22.36
N ASN A 114 -6.63 -6.04 21.74
CA ASN A 114 -5.73 -6.79 20.85
C ASN A 114 -4.83 -7.79 21.58
N ARG A 115 -4.66 -7.67 22.90
CA ARG A 115 -3.99 -8.67 23.73
C ARG A 115 -4.91 -9.83 24.13
N LEU A 116 -6.23 -9.62 24.08
CA LEU A 116 -7.26 -10.60 24.45
C LEU A 116 -7.86 -11.34 23.25
N LEU A 117 -7.83 -10.76 22.06
CA LEU A 117 -8.32 -11.37 20.82
C LEU A 117 -7.24 -11.25 19.73
N PRO A 118 -6.78 -12.37 19.12
CA PRO A 118 -5.94 -12.29 17.94
C PRO A 118 -6.70 -11.54 16.85
N THR A 119 -6.11 -10.47 16.32
CA THR A 119 -6.63 -9.81 15.12
C THR A 119 -6.68 -10.86 14.02
N LEU A 120 -7.87 -11.10 13.46
CA LEU A 120 -7.99 -11.96 12.29
C LEU A 120 -7.17 -11.32 11.16
N PRO A 121 -6.35 -12.09 10.44
CA PRO A 121 -5.58 -11.54 9.34
C PRO A 121 -6.52 -10.92 8.31
N ARG A 122 -6.32 -9.64 8.01
CA ARG A 122 -6.97 -8.95 6.90
C ARG A 122 -6.26 -9.43 5.63
N ASN A 123 -7.02 -9.88 4.65
CA ASN A 123 -6.45 -10.29 3.36
C ASN A 123 -6.28 -9.07 2.44
N ASP A 124 -5.76 -7.99 3.00
CA ASP A 124 -5.45 -6.77 2.28
C ASP A 124 -3.99 -6.78 1.83
N LEU A 125 -3.65 -6.04 0.77
CA LEU A 125 -2.33 -6.15 0.15
C LEU A 125 -1.21 -5.63 1.08
N ALA A 126 -1.50 -4.64 1.93
CA ALA A 126 -0.55 -4.11 2.90
C ALA A 126 -0.15 -5.16 3.94
N GLU A 127 -1.13 -5.90 4.47
CA GLU A 127 -0.88 -6.96 5.43
C GLU A 127 -0.08 -8.12 4.80
N ILE A 128 -0.37 -8.47 3.55
CA ILE A 128 0.37 -9.49 2.81
C ILE A 128 1.87 -9.12 2.69
N LEU A 129 2.19 -7.88 2.30
CA LEU A 129 3.58 -7.42 2.21
C LEU A 129 4.26 -7.40 3.58
N SER A 130 3.58 -6.88 4.60
CA SER A 130 4.07 -6.84 5.99
C SER A 130 4.36 -8.24 6.53
N ARG A 131 3.46 -9.21 6.29
CA ARG A 131 3.68 -10.62 6.65
C ARG A 131 4.86 -11.22 5.89
N ALA A 132 5.05 -10.86 4.63
CA ALA A 132 6.22 -11.29 3.86
C ALA A 132 7.53 -10.65 4.35
N GLY A 133 7.46 -9.65 5.23
CA GLY A 133 8.61 -8.90 5.70
C GLY A 133 9.16 -7.96 4.64
N TRP A 134 8.38 -7.61 3.61
CA TRP A 134 8.79 -6.72 2.54
C TRP A 134 8.75 -5.26 2.99
N ASP A 135 9.78 -4.50 2.64
CA ASP A 135 9.99 -3.12 3.03
C ASP A 135 10.33 -2.22 1.82
N GLU A 136 10.67 -0.96 2.09
CA GLU A 136 11.01 0.02 1.05
C GLU A 136 12.24 -0.38 0.22
N HIS A 137 13.18 -1.14 0.79
CA HIS A 137 14.36 -1.60 0.06
C HIS A 137 13.98 -2.67 -0.97
N ASP A 138 13.11 -3.61 -0.62
CA ASP A 138 12.62 -4.63 -1.56
C ASP A 138 11.78 -3.99 -2.68
N ALA A 139 10.99 -2.96 -2.35
CA ALA A 139 10.25 -2.18 -3.34
C ALA A 139 11.20 -1.45 -4.31
N ALA A 140 12.27 -0.84 -3.79
CA ALA A 140 13.28 -0.17 -4.60
C ALA A 140 14.01 -1.15 -5.52
N TRP A 141 14.34 -2.36 -5.05
CA TRP A 141 14.89 -3.42 -5.90
C TRP A 141 13.93 -3.77 -7.05
N LEU A 142 12.64 -3.98 -6.74
CA LEU A 142 11.64 -4.34 -7.74
C LEU A 142 11.53 -3.27 -8.84
N ILE A 143 11.51 -1.98 -8.47
CA ILE A 143 11.43 -0.83 -9.40
C ILE A 143 12.64 -0.80 -10.35
N ASN A 144 13.82 -1.19 -9.86
CA ASN A 144 15.07 -1.15 -10.62
C ASN A 144 15.38 -2.45 -11.38
N LEU A 145 14.42 -3.38 -11.52
CA LEU A 145 14.61 -4.57 -12.34
C LEU A 145 14.89 -4.24 -13.82
N ASP A 146 15.70 -5.09 -14.45
CA ASP A 146 15.95 -5.02 -15.89
C ASP A 146 14.63 -5.13 -16.70
N GLU A 147 14.57 -4.45 -17.86
CA GLU A 147 13.37 -4.41 -18.71
C GLU A 147 12.87 -5.82 -19.13
N ASP A 148 13.79 -6.77 -19.34
CA ASP A 148 13.44 -8.15 -19.66
C ASP A 148 12.66 -8.84 -18.54
N LEU A 149 13.08 -8.63 -17.29
CA LEU A 149 12.41 -9.21 -16.12
C LEU A 149 11.05 -8.58 -15.90
N TRP A 150 10.95 -7.25 -16.06
CA TRP A 150 9.68 -6.55 -16.02
C TRP A 150 8.69 -7.07 -17.06
N ARG A 151 9.17 -7.24 -18.30
CA ARG A 151 8.37 -7.79 -19.39
C ARG A 151 7.87 -9.20 -19.08
N ARG A 152 8.74 -10.08 -18.57
CA ARG A 152 8.40 -11.46 -18.18
C ARG A 152 7.43 -11.51 -17.01
N LEU A 153 7.67 -10.75 -15.94
CA LEU A 153 6.73 -10.58 -14.81
C LEU A 153 5.37 -10.07 -15.28
N GLY A 154 5.35 -9.07 -16.17
CA GLY A 154 4.14 -8.47 -16.71
C GLY A 154 3.22 -9.48 -17.39
N THR A 155 3.77 -10.57 -17.95
CA THR A 155 2.96 -11.63 -18.57
C THR A 155 2.05 -12.36 -17.58
N LEU A 156 2.41 -12.42 -16.29
CA LEU A 156 1.58 -13.04 -15.24
C LEU A 156 0.34 -12.20 -14.89
N PHE A 157 0.41 -10.89 -15.11
CA PHE A 157 -0.67 -9.95 -14.79
C PHE A 157 -1.54 -9.59 -15.98
N ARG A 158 -1.21 -10.07 -17.19
CA ARG A 158 -2.06 -9.91 -18.37
C ARG A 158 -3.39 -10.62 -18.15
N ALA A 159 -4.48 -9.87 -18.19
CA ALA A 159 -5.83 -10.42 -18.19
C ALA A 159 -6.02 -11.29 -19.44
N LYS A 160 -6.62 -12.47 -19.25
CA LYS A 160 -7.19 -13.25 -20.36
C LYS A 160 -8.58 -12.73 -20.69
N ASP A 161 -9.07 -13.03 -21.89
CA ASP A 161 -10.40 -12.59 -22.33
C ASP A 161 -11.48 -13.00 -21.31
N GLY A 162 -12.26 -12.02 -20.85
CA GLY A 162 -13.32 -12.22 -19.84
C GLY A 162 -12.88 -12.12 -18.37
N GLU A 163 -11.59 -12.03 -18.07
CA GLU A 163 -11.10 -11.76 -16.71
C GLU A 163 -11.05 -10.24 -16.41
N THR A 164 -11.36 -9.85 -15.17
CA THR A 164 -11.15 -8.47 -14.72
C THR A 164 -9.66 -8.18 -14.72
N ASN A 165 -9.25 -7.07 -15.34
CA ASN A 165 -7.84 -6.71 -15.38
C ASN A 165 -7.36 -6.29 -13.98
N PRO A 166 -6.45 -7.06 -13.35
CA PRO A 166 -6.01 -6.81 -11.97
C PRO A 166 -5.24 -5.49 -11.83
N THR A 167 -4.58 -5.01 -12.90
CA THR A 167 -3.90 -3.72 -12.87
C THR A 167 -4.89 -2.56 -12.81
N LEU A 168 -6.12 -2.75 -13.28
CA LEU A 168 -7.20 -1.76 -13.10
C LEU A 168 -7.70 -1.72 -11.66
N ALA A 169 -7.73 -2.86 -10.95
CA ALA A 169 -8.10 -2.90 -9.53
C ALA A 169 -7.08 -2.13 -8.68
N LEU A 170 -5.78 -2.37 -8.91
CA LEU A 170 -4.69 -1.61 -8.29
C LEU A 170 -4.75 -0.12 -8.64
N ALA A 171 -4.96 0.23 -9.91
CA ALA A 171 -5.07 1.63 -10.34
C ALA A 171 -6.28 2.33 -9.70
N ARG A 172 -7.39 1.60 -9.52
CA ARG A 172 -8.58 2.12 -8.82
C ARG A 172 -8.29 2.37 -7.34
N GLY A 173 -7.68 1.40 -6.64
CA GLY A 173 -7.30 1.56 -5.24
C GLY A 173 -6.32 2.72 -5.03
N ALA A 174 -5.34 2.87 -5.93
CA ALA A 174 -4.42 4.02 -5.90
C ALA A 174 -5.15 5.35 -6.10
N LYS A 175 -6.09 5.43 -7.03
CA LYS A 175 -6.91 6.63 -7.25
C LYS A 175 -7.79 6.95 -6.03
N GLU A 176 -8.44 5.95 -5.45
CA GLU A 176 -9.25 6.09 -4.23
C GLU A 176 -8.39 6.55 -3.05
N ALA A 177 -7.15 6.07 -2.95
CA ALA A 177 -6.21 6.52 -1.95
C ALA A 177 -5.87 8.00 -2.09
N GLN A 178 -5.61 8.48 -3.31
CA GLN A 178 -5.36 9.90 -3.55
C GLN A 178 -6.55 10.77 -3.12
N LEU A 179 -7.78 10.32 -3.38
CA LEU A 179 -9.01 11.00 -2.92
C LEU A 179 -9.10 11.09 -1.39
N LEU A 180 -8.77 10.02 -0.68
CA LEU A 180 -8.77 10.00 0.79
C LEU A 180 -7.63 10.86 1.36
N LEU A 181 -6.43 10.76 0.81
CA LEU A 181 -5.25 11.51 1.26
C LEU A 181 -5.44 13.00 1.03
N GLY A 182 -5.92 13.41 -0.15
CA GLY A 182 -6.21 14.82 -0.44
C GLY A 182 -7.32 15.37 0.48
N ALA A 183 -8.36 14.58 0.76
CA ALA A 183 -9.42 14.99 1.69
C ALA A 183 -8.87 15.17 3.12
N ALA A 184 -7.98 14.27 3.57
CA ALA A 184 -7.32 14.38 4.87
C ALA A 184 -6.41 15.62 4.95
N VAL A 185 -5.61 15.88 3.91
CA VAL A 185 -4.76 17.07 3.79
C VAL A 185 -5.61 18.33 3.89
N ALA A 186 -6.70 18.42 3.14
CA ALA A 186 -7.62 19.55 3.19
C ALA A 186 -8.27 19.71 4.58
N HIS A 187 -8.75 18.61 5.18
CA HIS A 187 -9.38 18.63 6.50
C HIS A 187 -8.43 19.18 7.59
N HIS A 188 -7.21 18.64 7.68
CA HIS A 188 -6.25 19.09 8.69
C HIS A 188 -5.67 20.47 8.38
N GLY A 189 -5.39 20.76 7.11
CA GLY A 189 -4.82 22.04 6.67
C GLY A 189 -5.79 23.21 6.79
N LEU A 190 -7.09 22.96 6.71
CA LEU A 190 -8.13 23.96 6.94
C LEU A 190 -8.53 24.08 8.41
N ALA A 191 -7.94 23.34 9.35
CA ALA A 191 -8.29 23.49 10.76
C ALA A 191 -8.04 24.92 11.25
N LYS A 192 -8.94 25.47 12.09
CA LYS A 192 -8.85 26.86 12.58
C LYS A 192 -7.45 27.21 13.12
N VAL A 193 -6.88 26.30 13.91
CA VAL A 193 -5.54 26.43 14.52
C VAL A 193 -4.40 26.58 13.50
N VAL A 194 -4.55 26.01 12.30
CA VAL A 194 -3.61 26.16 11.17
C VAL A 194 -3.87 27.48 10.45
N ARG A 195 -5.13 27.80 10.16
CA ARG A 195 -5.51 29.07 9.48
C ARG A 195 -5.08 30.30 10.27
N ASP A 196 -5.29 30.31 11.58
CA ASP A 196 -4.92 31.40 12.48
C ASP A 196 -3.40 31.70 12.43
N ARG A 197 -2.57 30.69 12.10
CA ARG A 197 -1.11 30.83 12.00
C ARG A 197 -0.62 31.07 10.58
N HIS A 198 -1.23 30.45 9.57
CA HIS A 198 -0.81 30.56 8.18
C HIS A 198 -1.12 31.93 7.53
N ALA A 199 -1.87 32.81 8.22
CA ALA A 199 -2.31 34.10 7.67
C ALA A 199 -2.98 33.98 6.29
N LEU A 200 -3.80 32.93 6.11
CA LEU A 200 -4.64 32.81 4.92
C LEU A 200 -5.65 33.96 4.90
N SER A 201 -5.56 34.85 3.91
CA SER A 201 -6.55 35.90 3.71
C SER A 201 -7.93 35.32 3.37
N HIS A 202 -7.97 34.23 2.58
CA HIS A 202 -9.19 33.53 2.17
C HIS A 202 -8.97 32.02 2.09
N VAL A 203 -10.03 31.24 2.32
CA VAL A 203 -9.99 29.76 2.27
C VAL A 203 -9.70 29.24 0.87
N GLU A 204 -10.18 29.94 -0.17
CA GLU A 204 -9.94 29.60 -1.59
C GLU A 204 -8.45 29.64 -1.96
N GLY A 205 -7.64 30.45 -1.26
CA GLY A 205 -6.19 30.49 -1.45
C GLY A 205 -5.44 29.39 -0.72
N SER A 206 -6.12 28.48 -0.02
CA SER A 206 -5.47 27.42 0.75
C SER A 206 -4.83 26.39 -0.17
N PRO A 207 -3.51 26.16 -0.07
CA PRO A 207 -2.84 25.14 -0.88
C PRO A 207 -3.33 23.73 -0.57
N PHE A 208 -3.75 23.48 0.67
CA PHE A 208 -4.35 22.20 1.08
C PHE A 208 -5.69 21.93 0.38
N LEU A 209 -6.51 22.98 0.20
CA LEU A 209 -7.78 22.87 -0.52
C LEU A 209 -7.55 22.74 -2.03
N ASN A 210 -6.60 23.49 -2.57
CA ASN A 210 -6.24 23.44 -3.99
C ASN A 210 -5.71 22.07 -4.40
N LEU A 211 -4.90 21.43 -3.54
CA LEU A 211 -4.46 20.04 -3.76
C LEU A 211 -5.66 19.09 -3.87
N GLN A 212 -6.65 19.21 -2.99
CA GLN A 212 -7.86 18.37 -3.08
C GLN A 212 -8.66 18.65 -4.37
N GLY A 213 -8.75 19.90 -4.81
CA GLY A 213 -9.34 20.24 -6.10
C GLY A 213 -8.62 19.59 -7.28
N LEU A 214 -7.29 19.53 -7.24
CA LEU A 214 -6.46 18.86 -8.24
C LEU A 214 -6.68 17.33 -8.25
N VAL A 215 -6.77 16.70 -7.07
CA VAL A 215 -7.09 15.27 -6.95
C VAL A 215 -8.45 14.94 -7.57
N LEU A 216 -9.46 15.76 -7.31
CA LEU A 216 -10.82 15.55 -7.83
C LEU A 216 -10.90 15.71 -9.35
N SER A 217 -10.09 16.60 -9.93
CA SER A 217 -10.06 16.84 -11.38
C SER A 217 -9.27 15.79 -12.16
N TRP A 218 -8.39 15.02 -11.51
CA TRP A 218 -7.56 13.96 -12.11
C TRP A 218 -8.37 12.94 -12.93
N GLY A 219 -9.58 12.61 -12.50
CA GLY A 219 -10.45 11.67 -13.23
C GLY A 219 -11.10 12.25 -14.48
N ALA A 220 -11.27 13.57 -14.56
CA ALA A 220 -11.92 14.27 -15.67
C ALA A 220 -10.93 14.73 -16.75
N LEU A 221 -9.64 14.86 -16.41
CA LEU A 221 -8.60 15.43 -17.27
C LEU A 221 -7.94 14.44 -18.26
N GLY A 222 -8.35 13.18 -18.29
CA GLY A 222 -7.67 12.17 -19.11
C GLY A 222 -6.31 11.75 -18.54
N ARG A 223 -5.65 10.80 -19.20
CA ARG A 223 -4.62 9.90 -18.62
C ARG A 223 -3.68 10.55 -17.58
N PRO A 224 -3.43 9.88 -16.42
CA PRO A 224 -2.28 10.19 -15.60
C PRO A 224 -1.01 10.12 -16.45
N GLY A 225 -0.15 11.14 -16.37
CA GLY A 225 1.18 11.10 -16.97
C GLY A 225 1.47 12.13 -18.06
N SER A 226 0.69 13.21 -18.22
CA SER A 226 1.21 14.36 -18.96
C SER A 226 2.29 15.09 -18.13
N PRO A 227 3.36 15.61 -18.76
CA PRO A 227 4.35 16.42 -18.06
C PRO A 227 3.75 17.65 -17.37
N GLU A 228 2.65 18.20 -17.90
CA GLU A 228 1.91 19.32 -17.30
C GLU A 228 1.23 18.90 -15.99
N ALA A 229 0.54 17.75 -15.99
CA ALA A 229 -0.14 17.25 -14.80
C ALA A 229 0.86 16.86 -13.70
N ALA A 230 2.00 16.26 -14.08
CA ALA A 230 3.08 15.95 -13.15
C ALA A 230 3.67 17.23 -12.50
N ARG A 231 3.94 18.26 -13.31
CA ARG A 231 4.42 19.57 -12.79
C ARG A 231 3.41 20.24 -11.86
N ALA A 232 2.14 20.28 -12.24
CA ALA A 232 1.08 20.85 -11.41
C ALA A 232 0.94 20.11 -10.07
N TRP A 233 1.12 18.79 -10.08
CA TRP A 233 1.13 17.96 -8.88
C TRP A 233 2.31 18.30 -7.96
N GLU A 234 3.53 18.30 -8.49
CA GLU A 234 4.73 18.64 -7.73
C GLU A 234 4.66 20.05 -7.14
N GLU A 235 4.14 21.01 -7.90
CA GLU A 235 3.90 22.38 -7.43
C GLU A 235 2.88 22.41 -6.28
N ALA A 236 1.74 21.73 -6.42
CA ALA A 236 0.71 21.69 -5.38
C ALA A 236 1.23 21.04 -4.08
N LEU A 237 1.98 19.94 -4.19
CA LEU A 237 2.66 19.31 -3.04
C LEU A 237 3.69 20.26 -2.41
N GLY A 238 4.48 20.96 -3.24
CA GLY A 238 5.46 21.94 -2.82
C GLY A 238 4.84 23.08 -2.01
N LEU A 239 3.73 23.65 -2.50
CA LEU A 239 3.00 24.72 -1.83
C LEU A 239 2.42 24.27 -0.48
N CYS A 240 1.92 23.03 -0.39
CA CYS A 240 1.48 22.47 0.89
C CYS A 240 2.63 22.35 1.89
N ARG A 241 3.80 21.85 1.45
CA ARG A 241 5.00 21.71 2.31
C ARG A 241 5.52 23.07 2.78
N GLN A 242 5.55 24.08 1.91
CA GLN A 242 5.93 25.45 2.27
C GLN A 242 4.97 26.04 3.32
N SER A 243 3.67 25.79 3.16
CA SER A 243 2.65 26.25 4.11
C SER A 243 2.79 25.61 5.48
N ILE A 244 3.09 24.32 5.53
CA ILE A 244 3.39 23.61 6.79
C ILE A 244 4.63 24.22 7.45
N LYS A 245 5.68 24.50 6.69
CA LYS A 245 6.89 25.16 7.21
C LYS A 245 6.56 26.53 7.81
N ALA A 246 5.81 27.37 7.11
CA ALA A 246 5.41 28.69 7.61
C ALA A 246 4.57 28.60 8.91
N VAL A 247 3.72 27.58 9.05
CA VAL A 247 2.97 27.33 10.30
C VAL A 247 3.89 26.87 11.43
N LYS A 248 4.85 25.98 11.15
CA LYS A 248 5.87 25.52 12.13
C LYS A 248 6.72 26.70 12.62
N ASP A 249 7.24 27.53 11.71
CA ASP A 249 8.09 28.68 12.06
C ASP A 249 7.35 29.69 12.97
N ARG A 250 6.04 29.87 12.80
CA ARG A 250 5.20 30.72 13.67
C ARG A 250 4.80 30.04 14.98
N MET A 251 4.77 28.72 15.03
CA MET A 251 4.50 27.97 16.25
C MET A 251 5.59 28.20 17.29
N ASP A 252 6.86 28.23 16.85
CA ASP A 252 8.02 28.44 17.72
C ASP A 252 7.99 29.79 18.44
N SER A 253 7.28 30.79 17.89
CA SER A 253 7.15 32.14 18.46
C SER A 253 5.85 32.40 19.24
N THR A 254 4.84 31.53 19.15
CA THR A 254 3.49 31.76 19.72
C THR A 254 2.96 30.65 20.63
N GLY A 255 3.74 29.59 20.82
CA GLY A 255 3.42 28.46 21.71
C GLY A 255 2.99 27.20 20.95
N VAL A 256 3.49 26.06 21.43
CA VAL A 256 3.32 24.72 20.81
C VAL A 256 2.09 24.01 21.37
N SER A 257 1.23 23.50 20.49
CA SER A 257 0.14 22.59 20.85
C SER A 257 0.43 21.20 20.26
N VAL A 258 0.36 20.16 21.10
CA VAL A 258 0.51 18.75 20.67
C VAL A 258 -0.47 18.41 19.54
N GLY A 259 -1.71 18.93 19.62
CA GLY A 259 -2.71 18.72 18.58
C GLY A 259 -2.37 19.39 17.24
N LEU A 260 -1.67 20.52 17.25
CA LEU A 260 -1.19 21.15 16.01
C LEU A 260 -0.04 20.35 15.40
N VAL A 261 0.96 19.97 16.21
CA VAL A 261 2.10 19.17 15.74
C VAL A 261 1.61 17.88 15.11
N TYR A 262 0.73 17.15 15.80
CA TYR A 262 0.13 15.92 15.29
C TYR A 262 -0.55 16.13 13.93
N ARG A 263 -1.35 17.18 13.76
CA ARG A 263 -2.01 17.50 12.47
C ARG A 263 -1.00 17.78 11.36
N LEU A 264 0.08 18.51 11.64
CA LEU A 264 1.09 18.81 10.63
C LEU A 264 1.86 17.54 10.22
N GLU A 265 2.16 16.66 11.17
CA GLU A 265 2.77 15.35 10.88
C GLU A 265 1.82 14.46 10.07
N LEU A 266 0.51 14.46 10.36
CA LEU A 266 -0.48 13.77 9.53
C LEU A 266 -0.50 14.30 8.09
N ILE A 267 -0.51 15.62 7.91
CA ILE A 267 -0.46 16.22 6.57
C ILE A 267 0.83 15.81 5.86
N LEU A 268 1.98 15.91 6.50
CA LEU A 268 3.27 15.52 5.89
C LEU A 268 3.27 14.03 5.51
N ALA A 269 2.79 13.16 6.39
CA ALA A 269 2.67 11.73 6.14
C ALA A 269 1.70 11.43 4.98
N SER A 270 0.63 12.20 4.81
CA SER A 270 -0.25 12.11 3.64
C SER A 270 0.46 12.58 2.37
N LEU A 271 1.12 13.75 2.39
CA LEU A 271 1.85 14.30 1.25
C LEU A 271 3.05 13.47 0.78
N GLN A 272 3.60 12.60 1.64
CA GLN A 272 4.66 11.66 1.27
C GLN A 272 4.11 10.45 0.49
N ARG A 273 2.83 10.13 0.66
CA ARG A 273 2.15 9.00 0.01
C ARG A 273 1.43 9.38 -1.28
N MET A 274 1.32 10.69 -1.54
CA MET A 274 0.78 11.30 -2.75
C MET A 274 1.92 11.55 -3.74
#